data_AF-A0A969TE51-F1
#
_entry.id   AF-A0A969TE51-F1
#
_cell.length_a   1.000
_cell.length_b   1.000
_cell.length_c   1.000
_cell.angle_alpha   90.00
_cell.angle_beta   90.00
_cell.angle_gamma   90.00
#
_symmetry.space_group_name_H-M   'P 1'
#
loop_
_entity.id
_entity.type
_entity.pdbx_description
1 polymer ?
#
loop_
_entity_poly.entity_id
_entity_poly.type
_entity_poly.pdbx_seq_one_letter_code
_entity_poly.pdbx_strand_id
1 'polypeptide(L)'
;MTDGAPTDSWQNAAQRIREMEAQRRMLFFAVGVAGADMNKLRQIALPDRPPVLLNGLDFTSMFQWLSTSMKRVSGSKVGGSMVALPAVGWGQITT
;
A
#
# COMPACT_ATOMS: atom_id res chain seq x y z
N MET A 1 -6.09 -4.76 0.98
CA MET A 1 -6.90 -4.66 -0.24
C MET A 1 -8.36 -4.77 0.15
N THR A 2 -9.25 -3.92 -0.36
CA THR A 2 -10.68 -3.92 -0.02
C THR A 2 -11.51 -3.36 -1.19
N ASP A 3 -12.79 -3.72 -1.22
CA ASP A 3 -13.84 -3.26 -2.14
C ASP A 3 -14.95 -2.47 -1.41
N GLY A 4 -14.71 -2.05 -0.15
CA GLY A 4 -15.70 -1.34 0.64
C GLY A 4 -15.11 -0.45 1.74
N ALA A 5 -15.94 -0.06 2.70
CA ALA A 5 -15.55 0.68 3.89
C ALA A 5 -15.33 -0.27 5.09
N PRO A 6 -14.40 0.02 6.01
CA PRO A 6 -14.28 -0.69 7.27
C PRO A 6 -15.59 -0.58 8.08
N THR A 7 -15.98 -1.68 8.70
CA THR A 7 -17.21 -1.82 9.48
C THR A 7 -17.00 -1.63 10.99
N ASP A 8 -15.76 -1.51 11.43
CA ASP A 8 -15.35 -1.43 12.83
C ASP A 8 -14.32 -0.31 13.09
N SER A 9 -13.75 -0.29 14.30
CA SER A 9 -12.79 0.73 14.74
C SER A 9 -11.38 0.45 14.17
N TRP A 10 -11.08 1.02 13.02
CA TRP A 10 -9.80 0.83 12.30
C TRP A 10 -8.68 1.80 12.73
N GLN A 11 -8.98 2.83 13.52
CA GLN A 11 -8.05 3.93 13.85
C GLN A 11 -6.82 3.43 14.62
N ASN A 12 -7.01 2.50 15.56
CA ASN A 12 -5.91 1.89 16.32
C ASN A 12 -4.98 1.07 15.41
N ALA A 13 -5.55 0.33 14.45
CA ALA A 13 -4.77 -0.40 13.47
C ALA A 13 -3.99 0.55 12.56
N ALA A 14 -4.61 1.64 12.11
CA ALA A 14 -3.93 2.68 11.33
C ALA A 14 -2.77 3.32 12.10
N GLN A 15 -2.94 3.58 13.40
CA GLN A 15 -1.85 4.07 14.24
C GLN A 15 -0.69 3.06 14.31
N ARG A 16 -0.99 1.78 14.55
CA ARG A 16 0.03 0.73 14.62
C ARG A 16 0.78 0.54 13.30
N ILE A 17 0.10 0.68 12.16
CA ILE A 17 0.73 0.67 10.84
C ILE A 17 1.76 1.81 10.74
N ARG A 18 1.38 3.03 11.12
CA ARG A 18 2.27 4.20 11.12
C ARG A 18 3.51 3.99 11.98
N GLU A 19 3.33 3.46 13.19
CA GLU A 19 4.44 3.17 14.11
C GLU A 19 5.41 2.12 13.56
N MET A 20 4.89 1.02 13.00
CA MET A 20 5.71 -0.06 12.44
C MET A 20 6.51 0.38 11.21
N GLU A 21 5.92 1.23 10.36
CA GLU A 21 6.60 1.83 9.21
C GLU A 21 7.67 2.86 9.63
N ALA A 22 7.36 3.72 10.61
CA ALA A 22 8.35 4.66 11.15
C ALA A 22 9.58 3.93 11.73
N GLN A 23 9.36 2.75 12.33
CA GLN A 23 10.41 1.86 12.82
C GLN A 23 11.06 1.01 11.71
N ARG A 24 10.65 1.17 10.44
CA ARG A 24 11.11 0.39 9.28
C ARG A 24 10.94 -1.12 9.45
N ARG A 25 9.94 -1.55 10.22
CA ARG A 25 9.65 -2.97 10.49
C ARG A 25 8.70 -3.58 9.47
N MET A 26 7.99 -2.76 8.70
CA MET A 26 6.97 -3.18 7.76
C MET A 26 6.84 -2.17 6.61
N LEU A 27 6.44 -2.67 5.43
CA LEU A 27 5.87 -1.87 4.35
C LEU A 27 4.38 -2.20 4.19
N PHE A 28 3.54 -1.19 4.13
CA PHE A 28 2.09 -1.23 4.04
C PHE A 28 1.64 -0.61 2.71
N PHE A 29 0.78 -1.31 1.97
CA PHE A 29 0.21 -0.83 0.72
C PHE A 29 -1.31 -0.90 0.80
N ALA A 30 -1.97 0.25 0.64
CA ALA A 30 -3.43 0.33 0.60
C ALA A 30 -3.90 0.22 -0.86
N VAL A 31 -4.73 -0.79 -1.14
CA VAL A 31 -5.27 -1.06 -2.48
C VAL A 31 -6.79 -1.11 -2.41
N GLY A 32 -7.45 -0.25 -3.17
CA GLY A 32 -8.89 -0.24 -3.36
C GLY A 32 -9.28 -0.97 -4.64
N VAL A 33 -10.35 -1.74 -4.59
CA VAL A 33 -11.06 -2.30 -5.74
C VAL A 33 -12.38 -1.53 -5.89
N ALA A 34 -13.10 -1.69 -7.01
CA ALA A 34 -14.40 -1.06 -7.23
C ALA A 34 -15.30 -1.15 -5.97
N GLY A 35 -15.78 0.01 -5.50
CA GLY A 35 -16.58 0.13 -4.26
C GLY A 35 -15.80 0.55 -3.01
N ALA A 36 -14.46 0.54 -3.05
CA ALA A 36 -13.64 0.91 -1.90
C ALA A 36 -13.80 2.37 -1.47
N ASP A 37 -13.82 2.59 -0.15
CA ASP A 37 -13.79 3.94 0.42
C ASP A 37 -12.35 4.48 0.43
N MET A 38 -11.99 5.16 -0.67
CA MET A 38 -10.65 5.74 -0.84
C MET A 38 -10.35 6.83 0.19
N ASN A 39 -11.37 7.54 0.71
CA ASN A 39 -11.17 8.56 1.73
C ASN A 39 -10.77 7.94 3.07
N LYS A 40 -11.36 6.80 3.45
CA LYS A 40 -10.93 6.04 4.62
C LYS A 40 -9.57 5.40 4.40
N LEU A 41 -9.32 4.82 3.22
CA LEU A 41 -8.01 4.26 2.89
C LEU A 41 -6.89 5.31 2.97
N ARG A 42 -7.14 6.57 2.59
CA ARG A 42 -6.18 7.67 2.77
C ARG A 42 -5.84 7.95 4.24
N GLN A 43 -6.81 7.80 5.14
CA GLN A 43 -6.58 8.00 6.58
C GLN A 43 -5.81 6.83 7.23
N ILE A 44 -5.85 5.65 6.61
CA ILE A 44 -5.12 4.46 7.03
C ILE A 44 -3.69 4.46 6.44
N ALA A 45 -3.57 4.83 5.17
CA ALA A 45 -2.31 4.86 4.44
C ALA A 45 -1.36 5.96 4.96
N LEU A 46 -0.09 5.83 4.57
CA LEU A 46 0.92 6.85 4.85
C LEU A 46 0.83 7.98 3.81
N PRO A 47 1.11 9.24 4.19
CA PRO A 47 1.15 10.36 3.24
C PRO A 47 2.10 10.12 2.05
N ASP A 48 3.27 9.53 2.31
CA ASP A 48 4.28 9.23 1.29
C ASP A 48 3.94 8.00 0.45
N ARG A 49 2.83 7.31 0.76
CA ARG A 49 2.37 6.13 0.06
C ARG A 49 0.84 6.09 -0.01
N PRO A 50 0.25 6.96 -0.86
CA PRO A 50 -1.20 7.07 -1.00
C PRO A 50 -1.82 5.74 -1.47
N PRO A 51 -3.11 5.51 -1.17
CA PRO A 51 -3.81 4.33 -1.63
C PRO A 51 -3.96 4.33 -3.17
N VAL A 52 -3.93 3.14 -3.75
CA VAL A 52 -4.07 2.93 -5.19
C VAL A 52 -5.41 2.27 -5.47
N LEU A 53 -6.19 2.86 -6.38
CA LEU A 53 -7.40 2.25 -6.91
C LEU A 53 -7.03 1.35 -8.10
N LEU A 54 -7.37 0.06 -8.03
CA LEU A 54 -7.11 -0.90 -9.09
C LEU A 54 -7.82 -0.51 -10.39
N ASN A 55 -7.13 -0.63 -11.53
CA ASN A 55 -7.74 -0.44 -12.84
C ASN A 55 -8.69 -1.62 -13.13
N GLY A 56 -9.97 -1.47 -12.82
CA GLY A 56 -10.94 -2.57 -12.93
C GLY A 56 -10.52 -3.76 -12.07
N LEU A 57 -10.29 -4.92 -12.69
CA LEU A 57 -9.84 -6.15 -12.04
C LEU A 57 -8.42 -6.56 -12.49
N ASP A 58 -7.54 -5.59 -12.73
CA ASP A 58 -6.15 -5.82 -13.13
C ASP A 58 -5.24 -6.31 -11.97
N PHE A 59 -5.65 -7.40 -11.32
CA PHE A 59 -4.87 -8.05 -10.25
C PHE A 59 -3.55 -8.60 -10.77
N THR A 60 -3.51 -9.05 -12.03
CA THR A 60 -2.32 -9.64 -12.63
C THR A 60 -1.16 -8.66 -12.63
N SER A 61 -1.34 -7.45 -13.18
CA SER A 61 -0.27 -6.47 -13.20
C SER A 61 0.09 -5.96 -11.80
N MET A 62 -0.89 -5.87 -10.89
CA MET A 62 -0.63 -5.54 -9.49
C MET A 62 0.28 -6.58 -8.81
N PHE A 63 -0.02 -7.87 -8.94
CA PHE A 63 0.80 -8.92 -8.33
C PHE A 63 2.18 -9.06 -8.99
N GLN A 64 2.29 -8.84 -10.30
CA GLN A 64 3.59 -8.77 -10.98
C GLN A 64 4.45 -7.63 -10.45
N TRP A 65 3.85 -6.45 -10.25
CA TRP A 65 4.52 -5.31 -9.63
C TRP A 65 4.93 -5.61 -8.19
N LEU A 66 4.05 -6.24 -7.40
CA LEU A 66 4.33 -6.61 -6.01
C LEU A 66 5.49 -7.62 -5.92
N SER A 67 5.48 -8.65 -6.77
CA SER A 67 6.56 -9.64 -6.84
C SER A 67 7.90 -8.99 -7.16
N THR A 68 7.93 -8.08 -8.14
CA THR A 68 9.13 -7.31 -8.51
C THR A 68 9.61 -6.42 -7.36
N SER A 69 8.67 -5.76 -6.68
CA SER A 69 8.95 -4.91 -5.51
C SER A 69 9.57 -5.70 -4.37
N MET A 70 9.01 -6.86 -4.02
CA MET A 70 9.52 -7.71 -2.95
C MET A 70 10.94 -8.21 -3.26
N LYS A 71 11.23 -8.58 -4.51
CA LYS A 71 12.60 -8.97 -4.92
C LYS A 71 13.63 -7.85 -4.68
N ARG A 72 13.25 -6.59 -4.93
CA ARG A 72 14.12 -5.43 -4.67
C ARG A 72 14.32 -5.19 -3.18
N VAL A 73 13.25 -5.32 -2.39
CA VAL A 73 13.32 -5.15 -0.93
C VAL A 73 14.16 -6.26 -0.30
N SER A 74 13.96 -7.52 -0.68
CA SER A 74 14.73 -8.64 -0.12
C SER A 74 16.21 -8.63 -0.51
N GLY A 75 16.55 -8.07 -1.68
CA GLY A 75 17.94 -7.92 -2.13
C GLY A 75 18.66 -6.71 -1.53
N SER A 76 17.98 -5.86 -0.77
CA SER A 76 18.57 -4.65 -0.21
C SER A 76 19.32 -4.92 1.10
N LYS A 77 20.45 -4.24 1.29
CA LYS A 77 21.29 -4.42 2.48
C LYS A 77 20.56 -3.89 3.71
N VAL A 78 20.58 -4.68 4.79
CA VAL A 78 20.12 -4.27 6.12
C VAL A 78 20.88 -3.00 6.53
N GLY A 79 20.16 -1.92 6.83
CA GLY A 79 20.75 -0.61 7.18
C GLY A 79 20.96 0.35 6.00
N GLY A 80 20.68 -0.06 4.76
CA GLY A 80 20.73 0.81 3.58
C GLY A 80 19.51 1.75 3.45
N SER A 81 19.63 2.74 2.56
CA SER A 81 18.57 3.66 2.18
C SER A 81 17.32 2.92 1.68
N MET A 82 16.15 3.56 1.83
CA MET A 82 14.88 3.02 1.37
C MET A 82 14.95 2.68 -0.14
N VAL A 83 14.57 1.46 -0.50
CA VAL A 83 14.65 0.97 -1.89
C VAL A 83 13.55 1.60 -2.72
N ALA A 84 13.93 2.21 -3.85
CA ALA A 84 12.95 2.72 -4.81
C ALA A 84 12.15 1.57 -5.44
N LEU A 85 10.84 1.58 -5.19
CA LEU A 85 9.91 0.62 -5.79
C LEU A 85 9.67 0.96 -7.27
N PRO A 86 9.29 -0.03 -8.11
CA PRO A 86 8.86 0.25 -9.47
C PRO A 86 7.66 1.21 -9.49
N ALA A 87 7.50 1.96 -10.58
CA ALA A 87 6.32 2.80 -10.77
C ALA A 87 5.03 1.95 -10.76
N VAL A 88 3.96 2.50 -10.18
CA VAL A 88 2.64 1.87 -10.15
C VAL A 88 1.96 2.08 -11.51
N GLY A 89 1.75 1.00 -12.27
CA GLY A 89 1.09 1.04 -13.59
C GLY A 89 -0.27 0.31 -13.63
N TRP A 90 -0.66 -0.34 -12.55
CA TRP A 90 -1.86 -1.21 -12.46
C TRP A 90 -3.07 -0.51 -11.81
N GLY A 91 -2.94 0.78 -11.45
CA GLY A 91 -4.00 1.50 -10.77
C GLY A 91 -3.80 3.02 -10.77
N GLN A 92 -4.81 3.73 -10.27
CA GLN A 92 -4.82 5.18 -10.15
C GLN A 92 -4.41 5.60 -8.73
N ILE A 93 -3.41 6.47 -8.62
CA ILE A 93 -3.02 7.06 -7.34
C ILE A 93 -4.08 8.07 -6.93
N THR A 94 -4.70 7.82 -5.79
CA THR A 94 -5.80 8.65 -5.30
C THR A 94 -5.25 9.64 -4.27
N THR A 95 -4.68 10.75 -4.74
CA THR A 95 -4.12 11.85 -3.91
C THR A 95 -5.19 12.63 -3.18
#